data_AF-A0A0F4YUP9-F1
#
_entry.id   AF-A0A0F4YUP9-F1
#
_cell.length_a   1.000
_cell.length_b   1.000
_cell.length_c   1.000
_cell.angle_alpha   90.00
_cell.angle_beta   90.00
_cell.angle_gamma   90.00
#
_symmetry.space_group_name_H-M   'P 1'
#
loop_
_entity.id
_entity.type
_entity.pdbx_description
1 polymer ?
#
loop_
_entity_poly.entity_id
_entity_poly.type
_entity_poly.pdbx_seq_one_letter_code
_entity_poly.pdbx_strand_id
1 'polypeptide(L)'
;MAQQKTAILSVYDKTGLLDLAKGLVKHNVRLLASGGTARLIREAGFPVEGWRRENDDEQVKHSIDISVFRDVSAITKAPEMLGGRVKTLHPAVHGGILARNIESDEKDLAEQHIDKVDYVVCNLYPFKDTVAKPNVTIDEAVEEIDIGGVTLLRAAAKNHARVTILSDPNDYPEFLKELEAGEVSEQSRKTYALKAFEHTADYDSAISAFFRKQYAGDGLQHISLRYGTNPHQKPAAAYMLQGKLPFKVLGGSPGYVNLLDSLNAWPLVKELKQALGYPAAASFKHVSPAGAAIGVPLNEKERKVYMVDDIEGLESSGLAQAYARARGADRMSSFGDVIALSDKVDVPTAKIISREVSDGVIAPDYEPEALKILKQKKGGKYLVLQIDETYTPPPIETRTLYGVQLEQRRNDAVISPEKTFNNIITPKGLKSLPESALRDLTVATIALKYTQSNSVCYALNGQVIGLGAGQQSRIHCTRLAGDKADNWWMRFHERTLNIKWKKGTKRPDKSNAIDMLCSGQIPQNEIEKADYERVFEEVPVPFTQEEREAWLKQLGDVAVSSDAFFPFVDNVFRAARSGAKYIAAPSGSQNDSAVFETAEKLGIVFVEQGIRLFHH
;
A
#
# COMPACT_ATOMS: atom_id res chain seq x y z
N MET A 1 -38.93 -44.81 -11.07
CA MET A 1 -37.61 -44.97 -10.42
C MET A 1 -36.94 -43.61 -10.43
N ALA A 2 -36.27 -43.20 -9.35
CA ALA A 2 -35.53 -41.94 -9.37
C ALA A 2 -34.45 -42.00 -10.47
N GLN A 3 -34.28 -40.91 -11.23
CA GLN A 3 -33.25 -40.83 -12.26
C GLN A 3 -31.87 -41.02 -11.61
N GLN A 4 -31.04 -41.87 -12.21
CA GLN A 4 -29.68 -42.09 -11.72
C GLN A 4 -28.89 -40.79 -11.80
N LYS A 5 -28.30 -40.35 -10.69
CA LYS A 5 -27.48 -39.13 -10.66
C LYS A 5 -26.14 -39.36 -11.33
N THR A 6 -25.54 -38.30 -11.86
CA THR A 6 -24.25 -38.37 -12.57
C THR A 6 -23.18 -37.49 -11.93
N ALA A 7 -21.97 -38.03 -11.77
CA ALA A 7 -20.80 -37.31 -11.28
C ALA A 7 -19.69 -37.25 -12.33
N ILE A 8 -19.12 -36.06 -12.56
CA ILE A 8 -17.89 -35.87 -13.34
C ILE A 8 -16.71 -35.71 -12.38
N LEU A 9 -15.67 -36.52 -12.55
CA LEU A 9 -14.46 -36.54 -11.73
C LEU A 9 -13.23 -36.24 -12.61
N SER A 10 -12.59 -35.10 -12.37
CA SER A 10 -11.39 -34.67 -13.08
C SER A 10 -10.44 -33.95 -12.13
N VAL A 11 -9.61 -34.71 -11.42
CA VAL A 11 -8.76 -34.21 -10.34
C VAL A 11 -7.28 -34.43 -10.61
N TYR A 12 -6.47 -33.40 -10.35
CA TYR A 12 -5.02 -33.49 -10.25
C TYR A 12 -4.56 -34.04 -8.90
N ASP A 13 -5.09 -33.56 -7.78
CA ASP A 13 -4.87 -34.15 -6.46
C ASP A 13 -5.87 -35.29 -6.24
N LYS A 14 -5.35 -36.52 -6.06
CA LYS A 14 -6.14 -37.74 -5.89
C LYS A 14 -6.39 -38.10 -4.42
N THR A 15 -6.01 -37.23 -3.48
CA THR A 15 -6.28 -37.41 -2.05
C THR A 15 -7.77 -37.68 -1.81
N GLY A 16 -8.09 -38.75 -1.08
CA GLY A 16 -9.48 -39.14 -0.76
C GLY A 16 -10.36 -39.59 -1.94
N LEU A 17 -9.83 -39.65 -3.17
CA LEU A 17 -10.63 -39.93 -4.38
C LEU A 17 -11.32 -41.29 -4.36
N LEU A 18 -10.65 -42.34 -3.86
CA LEU A 18 -11.20 -43.69 -3.83
C LEU A 18 -12.34 -43.83 -2.81
N ASP A 19 -12.24 -43.16 -1.66
CA ASP A 19 -13.31 -43.12 -0.66
C ASP A 19 -14.54 -42.37 -1.20
N LEU A 20 -14.31 -41.25 -1.89
CA LEU A 20 -15.36 -40.52 -2.60
C LEU A 20 -16.03 -41.38 -3.68
N ALA A 21 -15.26 -42.05 -4.53
CA ALA A 21 -15.78 -42.92 -5.58
C ALA A 21 -16.61 -44.07 -4.98
N LYS A 22 -16.13 -44.71 -3.92
CA LYS A 22 -16.86 -45.75 -3.18
C LYS A 22 -18.20 -45.24 -2.65
N GLY A 23 -18.20 -44.06 -2.03
CA GLY A 23 -19.42 -43.43 -1.50
C GLY A 23 -20.43 -43.09 -2.61
N LEU A 24 -19.98 -42.50 -3.71
CA LEU A 24 -20.83 -42.20 -4.86
C LEU A 24 -21.46 -43.47 -5.47
N VAL A 25 -20.68 -44.54 -5.64
CA VAL A 25 -21.17 -45.83 -6.15
C VAL A 25 -22.18 -46.47 -5.20
N LYS A 26 -21.93 -46.43 -3.88
CA LYS A 26 -22.88 -46.90 -2.85
C LYS A 26 -24.25 -46.23 -2.96
N HIS A 27 -24.29 -44.96 -3.39
CA HIS A 27 -25.50 -44.17 -3.59
C HIS A 27 -26.05 -44.21 -5.03
N ASN A 28 -25.65 -45.20 -5.84
CA ASN A 28 -26.09 -45.38 -7.21
C ASN A 28 -25.82 -44.14 -8.10
N VAL A 29 -24.70 -43.45 -7.89
CA VAL A 29 -24.25 -42.35 -8.75
C VAL A 29 -23.39 -42.90 -9.89
N ARG A 30 -23.71 -42.54 -11.13
CA ARG A 30 -22.92 -42.85 -12.33
C ARG A 30 -21.65 -42.00 -12.36
N LEU A 31 -20.48 -42.64 -12.49
CA LEU A 31 -19.19 -41.95 -12.49
C LEU A 31 -18.66 -41.75 -13.91
N LEU A 32 -18.29 -40.52 -14.23
CA LEU A 32 -17.62 -40.10 -15.46
C LEU A 32 -16.27 -39.49 -15.11
N ALA A 33 -15.16 -39.95 -15.68
CA ALA A 33 -13.82 -39.44 -15.38
C ALA A 33 -12.92 -39.36 -16.62
N SER A 34 -11.76 -38.71 -16.51
CA SER A 34 -10.78 -38.64 -17.61
C SER A 34 -9.37 -39.02 -17.18
N GLY A 35 -8.59 -39.56 -18.12
CA GLY A 35 -7.15 -39.83 -17.96
C GLY A 35 -6.81 -40.59 -16.67
N GLY A 36 -5.82 -40.07 -15.94
CA GLY A 36 -5.33 -40.68 -14.70
C GLY A 36 -6.38 -40.84 -13.60
N THR A 37 -7.40 -39.96 -13.54
CA THR A 37 -8.51 -40.10 -12.58
C THR A 37 -9.33 -41.35 -12.88
N ALA A 38 -9.68 -41.57 -14.15
CA ALA A 38 -10.44 -42.76 -14.55
C ALA A 38 -9.63 -44.04 -14.33
N ARG A 39 -8.34 -44.03 -14.67
CA ARG A 39 -7.45 -45.19 -14.47
C ARG A 39 -7.41 -45.62 -13.00
N LEU A 40 -7.20 -44.68 -12.07
CA LEU A 40 -7.10 -44.99 -10.64
C LEU A 40 -8.39 -45.58 -10.06
N ILE A 41 -9.56 -45.06 -10.48
CA ILE A 41 -10.86 -45.57 -10.03
C ILE A 41 -11.12 -46.98 -10.57
N ARG A 42 -10.76 -47.26 -11.83
CA ARG A 42 -10.89 -48.61 -12.44
C ARG A 42 -9.97 -49.63 -11.79
N GLU A 43 -8.71 -49.27 -11.54
CA GLU A 43 -7.73 -50.15 -10.87
C GLU A 43 -8.19 -50.53 -9.46
N ALA A 44 -8.95 -49.65 -8.78
CA ALA A 44 -9.57 -49.93 -7.49
C ALA A 44 -10.87 -50.76 -7.56
N GLY A 45 -11.30 -51.15 -8.76
CA GLY A 45 -12.47 -52.02 -8.98
C GLY A 45 -13.83 -51.32 -8.97
N PHE A 46 -13.87 -49.98 -9.04
CA PHE A 46 -15.13 -49.24 -9.09
C PHE A 46 -15.58 -48.97 -10.54
N PRO A 47 -16.90 -49.01 -10.82
CA PRO A 47 -17.41 -48.68 -12.15
C PRO A 47 -17.23 -47.20 -12.46
N VAL A 48 -16.52 -46.91 -13.55
CA VAL A 48 -16.32 -45.55 -14.04
C VAL A 48 -16.19 -45.54 -15.56
N GLU A 49 -16.84 -44.55 -16.17
CA GLU A 49 -16.71 -44.27 -17.58
C GLU A 49 -15.56 -43.28 -17.81
N GLY A 50 -14.66 -43.48 -18.78
CA GLY A 50 -13.62 -42.47 -19.04
C GLY A 50 -12.72 -42.67 -20.25
N TRP A 51 -12.05 -41.59 -20.70
CA TRP A 51 -11.27 -41.44 -21.94
C TRP A 51 -10.17 -42.51 -22.11
N ARG A 52 -10.13 -43.20 -23.27
CA ARG A 52 -9.06 -44.14 -23.66
C ARG A 52 -8.00 -43.50 -24.57
N ARG A 53 -6.71 -43.83 -24.34
CA ARG A 53 -5.62 -43.69 -25.31
C ARG A 53 -5.45 -45.01 -26.07
N GLU A 54 -5.16 -44.97 -27.37
CA GLU A 54 -5.00 -46.17 -28.22
C GLU A 54 -3.84 -47.11 -27.82
N ASN A 55 -2.95 -46.72 -26.88
CA ASN A 55 -1.72 -47.46 -26.56
C ASN A 55 -1.67 -48.10 -25.16
N ASP A 56 -2.76 -48.13 -24.38
CA ASP A 56 -2.75 -48.64 -22.99
C ASP A 56 -2.85 -50.19 -22.87
N ASP A 57 -2.76 -50.94 -23.98
CA ASP A 57 -3.16 -52.36 -24.03
C ASP A 57 -2.11 -53.41 -23.62
N GLU A 58 -0.89 -53.04 -23.23
CA GLU A 58 0.16 -54.08 -23.05
C GLU A 58 0.31 -54.69 -21.65
N GLN A 59 -0.38 -54.21 -20.59
CA GLN A 59 -0.07 -54.71 -19.22
C GLN A 59 -1.23 -55.10 -18.29
N VAL A 60 -2.50 -55.04 -18.70
CA VAL A 60 -3.61 -55.51 -17.83
C VAL A 60 -4.27 -56.77 -18.40
N LYS A 61 -3.55 -57.88 -18.34
CA LYS A 61 -4.15 -59.22 -18.35
C LYS A 61 -4.04 -59.77 -16.93
N HIS A 62 -5.12 -59.74 -16.17
CA HIS A 62 -5.64 -60.83 -15.32
C HIS A 62 -6.93 -60.38 -14.59
N SER A 63 -8.01 -61.11 -14.86
CA SER A 63 -9.22 -61.33 -14.04
C SER A 63 -10.15 -60.16 -13.63
N ILE A 64 -10.57 -59.30 -14.56
CA ILE A 64 -11.86 -58.57 -14.49
C ILE A 64 -12.45 -58.56 -15.91
N ASP A 65 -13.76 -58.80 -16.07
CA ASP A 65 -14.43 -58.67 -17.37
C ASP A 65 -14.46 -57.18 -17.78
N ILE A 66 -13.51 -56.78 -18.62
CA ILE A 66 -13.26 -55.38 -19.01
C ILE A 66 -14.35 -54.87 -20.00
N SER A 67 -15.30 -55.72 -20.41
CA SER A 67 -16.31 -55.41 -21.43
C SER A 67 -17.48 -54.52 -20.95
N VAL A 68 -17.55 -54.14 -19.68
CA VAL A 68 -18.72 -53.48 -19.06
C VAL A 68 -18.57 -51.96 -18.90
N PHE A 69 -17.41 -51.38 -19.19
CA PHE A 69 -17.16 -49.94 -18.97
C PHE A 69 -17.33 -49.13 -20.25
N ARG A 70 -18.42 -48.35 -20.34
CA ARG A 70 -18.62 -47.33 -21.40
C ARG A 70 -17.70 -46.13 -21.12
N ASP A 71 -17.20 -45.45 -22.14
CA ASP A 71 -16.18 -44.39 -22.04
C ASP A 71 -16.87 -42.99 -21.94
N VAL A 72 -16.22 -41.92 -21.44
CA VAL A 72 -16.75 -40.54 -21.54
C VAL A 72 -16.69 -40.00 -22.99
N SER A 73 -15.85 -40.59 -23.85
CA SER A 73 -16.03 -40.49 -25.30
C SER A 73 -17.43 -40.99 -25.75
N ALA A 74 -18.18 -41.73 -24.93
CA ALA A 74 -19.58 -42.09 -25.21
C ALA A 74 -20.56 -40.92 -25.03
N ILE A 75 -20.22 -39.88 -24.24
CA ILE A 75 -21.06 -38.69 -24.06
C ILE A 75 -20.67 -37.60 -25.07
N THR A 76 -19.38 -37.40 -25.32
CA THR A 76 -18.91 -36.36 -26.26
C THR A 76 -18.84 -36.85 -27.71
N LYS A 77 -18.64 -38.16 -27.95
CA LYS A 77 -18.32 -38.76 -29.25
C LYS A 77 -17.08 -38.17 -29.95
N ALA A 78 -16.29 -37.37 -29.24
CA ALA A 78 -15.11 -36.70 -29.76
C ALA A 78 -13.82 -37.42 -29.28
N PRO A 79 -12.80 -37.58 -30.13
CA PRO A 79 -11.51 -38.17 -29.73
C PRO A 79 -10.70 -37.21 -28.84
N GLU A 80 -9.74 -37.73 -28.07
CA GLU A 80 -8.77 -36.90 -27.36
C GLU A 80 -7.88 -36.19 -28.39
N MET A 81 -7.75 -34.86 -28.28
CA MET A 81 -6.97 -34.04 -29.22
C MET A 81 -6.03 -33.10 -28.47
N LEU A 82 -4.96 -32.67 -29.16
CA LEU A 82 -4.01 -31.66 -28.69
C LEU A 82 -3.38 -32.02 -27.33
N GLY A 83 -3.00 -33.29 -27.14
CA GLY A 83 -2.39 -33.75 -25.89
C GLY A 83 -3.31 -33.70 -24.67
N GLY A 84 -4.63 -33.69 -24.86
CA GLY A 84 -5.62 -33.67 -23.79
C GLY A 84 -6.14 -32.28 -23.41
N ARG A 85 -5.70 -31.22 -24.10
CA ARG A 85 -6.09 -29.82 -23.82
C ARG A 85 -7.59 -29.54 -23.97
N VAL A 86 -8.28 -30.26 -24.85
CA VAL A 86 -9.68 -29.99 -25.23
C VAL A 86 -10.64 -31.13 -24.88
N LYS A 87 -10.27 -31.99 -23.92
CA LYS A 87 -11.06 -33.20 -23.58
C LYS A 87 -12.45 -32.89 -23.01
N THR A 88 -12.59 -31.89 -22.14
CA THR A 88 -13.87 -31.62 -21.45
C THR A 88 -14.67 -30.46 -22.04
N LEU A 89 -14.09 -29.72 -23.00
CA LEU A 89 -14.69 -28.54 -23.61
C LEU A 89 -15.71 -28.93 -24.69
N HIS A 90 -16.80 -29.59 -24.28
CA HIS A 90 -17.83 -30.11 -25.17
C HIS A 90 -19.24 -29.77 -24.67
N PRO A 91 -20.21 -29.44 -25.56
CA PRO A 91 -21.59 -29.15 -25.17
C PRO A 91 -22.25 -30.27 -24.37
N ALA A 92 -21.95 -31.55 -24.66
CA ALA A 92 -22.49 -32.67 -23.89
C ALA A 92 -22.04 -32.68 -22.41
N VAL A 93 -20.88 -32.09 -22.10
CA VAL A 93 -20.40 -31.94 -20.71
C VAL A 93 -21.03 -30.69 -20.09
N HIS A 94 -20.88 -29.54 -20.74
CA HIS A 94 -21.31 -28.26 -20.16
C HIS A 94 -22.82 -28.05 -20.19
N GLY A 95 -23.53 -28.61 -21.17
CA GLY A 95 -24.99 -28.65 -21.21
C GLY A 95 -25.56 -29.43 -20.03
N GLY A 96 -25.00 -30.61 -19.73
CA GLY A 96 -25.39 -31.39 -18.56
C GLY A 96 -25.13 -30.67 -17.23
N ILE A 97 -24.06 -29.88 -17.13
CA ILE A 97 -23.73 -29.07 -15.95
C ILE A 97 -24.62 -27.82 -15.85
N LEU A 98 -24.84 -27.09 -16.94
CA LEU A 98 -25.45 -25.76 -16.93
C LEU A 98 -26.96 -25.75 -17.10
N ALA A 99 -27.56 -26.85 -17.57
CA ALA A 99 -29.00 -26.94 -17.71
C ALA A 99 -29.72 -26.68 -16.38
N ARG A 100 -30.80 -25.91 -16.44
CA ARG A 100 -31.67 -25.62 -15.29
C ARG A 100 -32.86 -26.59 -15.32
N ASN A 101 -33.61 -26.63 -14.21
CA ASN A 101 -34.85 -27.40 -14.13
C ASN A 101 -36.02 -26.57 -14.71
N ILE A 102 -35.96 -26.24 -16.01
CA ILE A 102 -37.02 -25.53 -16.74
C ILE A 102 -37.32 -26.25 -18.06
N GLU A 103 -38.55 -26.16 -18.54
CA GLU A 103 -39.05 -26.92 -19.69
C GLU A 103 -38.20 -26.75 -20.95
N SER A 104 -37.75 -25.53 -21.25
CA SER A 104 -36.89 -25.27 -22.42
C SER A 104 -35.55 -26.01 -22.35
N ASP A 105 -34.92 -26.02 -21.18
CA ASP A 105 -33.61 -26.66 -20.99
C ASP A 105 -33.77 -28.19 -21.02
N GLU A 106 -34.86 -28.76 -20.46
CA GLU A 106 -35.13 -30.20 -20.59
C GLU A 106 -35.34 -30.62 -22.06
N LYS A 107 -36.03 -29.78 -22.83
CA LYS A 107 -36.27 -30.02 -24.26
C LYS A 107 -34.97 -30.05 -25.03
N ASP A 108 -34.10 -29.05 -24.83
CA ASP A 108 -32.80 -28.98 -25.48
C ASP A 108 -31.92 -30.19 -25.11
N LEU A 109 -31.90 -30.58 -23.83
CA LEU A 109 -31.17 -31.78 -23.38
C LEU A 109 -31.70 -33.06 -24.04
N ALA A 110 -33.02 -33.23 -24.13
CA ALA A 110 -33.64 -34.39 -24.75
C ALA A 110 -33.35 -34.48 -26.25
N GLU A 111 -33.45 -33.35 -26.97
CA GLU A 111 -33.16 -33.27 -28.42
C GLU A 111 -31.70 -33.58 -28.75
N GLN A 112 -30.77 -33.20 -27.86
CA GLN A 112 -29.34 -33.43 -28.04
C GLN A 112 -28.83 -34.72 -27.37
N HIS A 113 -29.71 -35.48 -26.71
CA HIS A 113 -29.37 -36.68 -25.95
C HIS A 113 -28.30 -36.44 -24.87
N ILE A 114 -28.41 -35.33 -24.14
CA ILE A 114 -27.47 -34.93 -23.09
C ILE A 114 -28.08 -35.22 -21.71
N ASP A 115 -27.36 -36.00 -20.90
CA ASP A 115 -27.74 -36.26 -19.51
C ASP A 115 -27.33 -35.09 -18.59
N LYS A 116 -28.13 -34.85 -17.56
CA LYS A 116 -27.76 -33.90 -16.49
C LYS A 116 -26.59 -34.43 -15.66
N VAL A 117 -25.77 -33.49 -15.19
CA VAL A 117 -24.67 -33.73 -14.25
C VAL A 117 -25.04 -33.14 -12.90
N ASP A 118 -25.01 -33.94 -11.84
CA ASP A 118 -25.40 -33.53 -10.48
C ASP A 118 -24.19 -33.15 -9.63
N TYR A 119 -23.06 -33.84 -9.85
CA TYR A 119 -21.84 -33.66 -9.09
C TYR A 119 -20.66 -33.38 -10.01
N VAL A 120 -19.85 -32.39 -9.68
CA VAL A 120 -18.58 -32.13 -10.37
C VAL A 120 -17.48 -32.10 -9.32
N VAL A 121 -16.50 -32.99 -9.46
CA VAL A 121 -15.34 -33.12 -8.57
C VAL A 121 -14.11 -32.76 -9.40
N CYS A 122 -13.53 -31.61 -9.13
CA CYS A 122 -12.43 -31.10 -9.95
C CYS A 122 -11.48 -30.24 -9.13
N ASN A 123 -10.19 -30.51 -9.23
CA ASN A 123 -9.14 -29.64 -8.73
C ASN A 123 -8.07 -29.48 -9.81
N LEU A 124 -7.41 -28.32 -9.81
CA LEU A 124 -6.63 -27.83 -10.93
C LEU A 124 -5.19 -28.35 -10.92
N TYR A 125 -4.52 -28.23 -12.06
CA TYR A 125 -3.08 -28.48 -12.15
C TYR A 125 -2.31 -27.54 -11.21
N PRO A 126 -1.17 -27.96 -10.66
CA PRO A 126 -0.51 -27.24 -9.58
C PRO A 126 0.37 -26.11 -10.14
N PHE A 127 -0.22 -25.15 -10.86
CA PHE A 127 0.51 -24.07 -11.54
C PHE A 127 1.45 -23.34 -10.58
N LYS A 128 0.99 -23.05 -9.35
CA LYS A 128 1.80 -22.45 -8.28
C LYS A 128 3.05 -23.26 -7.95
N ASP A 129 2.92 -24.58 -7.84
CA ASP A 129 4.05 -25.46 -7.55
C ASP A 129 4.99 -25.55 -8.75
N THR A 130 4.45 -25.57 -9.98
CA THR A 130 5.24 -25.54 -11.21
C THR A 130 6.09 -24.28 -11.29
N VAL A 131 5.51 -23.09 -11.12
CA VAL A 131 6.27 -21.83 -11.23
C VAL A 131 7.21 -21.58 -10.05
N ALA A 132 7.05 -22.34 -8.96
CA ALA A 132 7.97 -22.33 -7.82
C ALA A 132 9.22 -23.20 -8.05
N LYS A 133 9.22 -24.10 -9.04
CA LYS A 133 10.39 -24.93 -9.38
C LYS A 133 11.56 -24.06 -9.83
N PRO A 134 12.80 -24.37 -9.40
CA PRO A 134 13.99 -23.70 -9.93
C PRO A 134 14.07 -23.86 -11.45
N ASN A 135 14.41 -22.77 -12.16
CA ASN A 135 14.63 -22.75 -13.61
C ASN A 135 13.44 -23.15 -14.49
N VAL A 136 12.22 -23.05 -13.99
CA VAL A 136 11.01 -23.22 -14.82
C VAL A 136 11.04 -22.28 -16.03
N THR A 137 10.82 -22.83 -17.21
CA THR A 137 10.70 -22.06 -18.44
C THR A 137 9.29 -21.49 -18.60
N ILE A 138 9.14 -20.48 -19.45
CA ILE A 138 7.83 -19.93 -19.78
C ILE A 138 6.95 -21.00 -20.43
N ASP A 139 7.52 -21.79 -21.35
CA ASP A 139 6.79 -22.83 -22.06
C ASP A 139 6.29 -23.91 -21.08
N GLU A 140 7.12 -24.39 -20.16
CA GLU A 140 6.70 -25.33 -19.11
C GLU A 140 5.58 -24.76 -18.23
N ALA A 141 5.66 -23.47 -17.85
CA ALA A 141 4.59 -22.83 -17.08
C ALA A 141 3.29 -22.72 -17.89
N VAL A 142 3.37 -22.39 -19.18
CA VAL A 142 2.21 -22.25 -20.08
C VAL A 142 1.49 -23.59 -20.27
N GLU A 143 2.23 -24.71 -20.38
CA GLU A 143 1.63 -26.04 -20.51
C GLU A 143 0.81 -26.46 -19.28
N GLU A 144 1.15 -25.94 -18.10
CA GLU A 144 0.48 -26.25 -16.83
C GLU A 144 -0.74 -25.35 -16.54
N ILE A 145 -1.14 -24.50 -17.49
CA ILE A 145 -2.36 -23.69 -17.39
C ILE A 145 -3.58 -24.55 -17.74
N ASP A 146 -4.42 -24.84 -16.75
CA ASP A 146 -5.61 -25.68 -16.91
C ASP A 146 -6.80 -24.88 -17.46
N ILE A 147 -7.22 -25.20 -18.69
CA ILE A 147 -8.41 -24.61 -19.32
C ILE A 147 -9.68 -25.41 -18.96
N GLY A 148 -9.58 -26.74 -19.04
CA GLY A 148 -10.74 -27.62 -18.90
C GLY A 148 -11.27 -27.66 -17.47
N GLY A 149 -10.38 -27.82 -16.50
CA GLY A 149 -10.70 -27.85 -15.07
C GLY A 149 -11.32 -26.54 -14.59
N VAL A 150 -10.73 -25.39 -14.97
CA VAL A 150 -11.29 -24.07 -14.64
C VAL A 150 -12.70 -23.91 -15.20
N THR A 151 -12.94 -24.36 -16.43
CA THR A 151 -14.27 -24.27 -17.05
C THR A 151 -15.28 -25.18 -16.35
N LEU A 152 -14.88 -26.41 -15.95
CA LEU A 152 -15.73 -27.30 -15.16
C LEU A 152 -16.10 -26.69 -13.80
N LEU A 153 -15.12 -26.16 -13.07
CA LEU A 153 -15.32 -25.49 -11.79
C LEU A 153 -16.31 -24.33 -11.90
N ARG A 154 -16.07 -23.40 -12.83
CA ARG A 154 -16.91 -22.21 -13.01
C ARG A 154 -18.32 -22.55 -13.48
N ALA A 155 -18.46 -23.54 -14.37
CA ALA A 155 -19.78 -23.97 -14.85
C ALA A 155 -20.62 -24.59 -13.71
N ALA A 156 -20.02 -25.49 -12.92
CA ALA A 156 -20.70 -26.13 -11.80
C ALA A 156 -21.03 -25.12 -10.69
N ALA A 157 -20.08 -24.26 -10.32
CA ALA A 157 -20.28 -23.21 -9.32
C ALA A 157 -21.35 -22.18 -9.74
N LYS A 158 -21.42 -21.82 -11.05
CA LYS A 158 -22.49 -20.96 -11.58
C LYS A 158 -23.87 -21.60 -11.38
N ASN A 159 -24.00 -22.91 -11.58
CA ASN A 159 -25.27 -23.62 -11.48
C ASN A 159 -25.47 -24.33 -10.13
N HIS A 160 -24.92 -23.77 -9.05
CA HIS A 160 -25.00 -24.34 -7.69
C HIS A 160 -26.42 -24.46 -7.12
N ALA A 161 -27.41 -23.84 -7.77
CA ALA A 161 -28.82 -24.10 -7.47
C ALA A 161 -29.16 -25.59 -7.61
N ARG A 162 -28.53 -26.29 -8.57
CA ARG A 162 -28.73 -27.72 -8.88
C ARG A 162 -27.48 -28.56 -8.68
N VAL A 163 -26.32 -28.09 -9.14
CA VAL A 163 -25.08 -28.88 -9.20
C VAL A 163 -24.27 -28.70 -7.91
N THR A 164 -23.73 -29.78 -7.38
CA THR A 164 -22.75 -29.72 -6.29
C THR A 164 -21.34 -29.81 -6.88
N ILE A 165 -20.54 -28.75 -6.67
CA ILE A 165 -19.13 -28.71 -7.03
C ILE A 165 -18.27 -29.09 -5.82
N LEU A 166 -17.21 -29.86 -6.00
CA LEU A 166 -16.20 -30.14 -4.97
C LEU A 166 -14.82 -29.87 -5.54
N SER A 167 -14.15 -28.83 -5.03
CA SER A 167 -12.82 -28.41 -5.48
C SER A 167 -11.69 -28.72 -4.51
N ASP A 168 -12.02 -29.14 -3.30
CA ASP A 168 -11.06 -29.43 -2.22
C ASP A 168 -11.34 -30.85 -1.66
N PRO A 169 -10.34 -31.75 -1.67
CA PRO A 169 -10.46 -33.07 -1.05
C PRO A 169 -10.92 -33.08 0.41
N ASN A 170 -10.67 -32.01 1.17
CA ASN A 170 -11.11 -31.89 2.56
C ASN A 170 -12.63 -31.83 2.71
N ASP A 171 -13.36 -31.49 1.64
CA ASP A 171 -14.82 -31.43 1.65
C ASP A 171 -15.49 -32.79 1.39
N TYR A 172 -14.75 -33.78 0.89
CA TYR A 172 -15.30 -35.09 0.54
C TYR A 172 -16.00 -35.80 1.71
N PRO A 173 -15.45 -35.83 2.94
CA PRO A 173 -16.10 -36.53 4.06
C PRO A 173 -17.44 -35.92 4.44
N GLU A 174 -17.56 -34.59 4.47
CA GLU A 174 -18.81 -33.92 4.84
C GLU A 174 -19.86 -34.04 3.73
N PHE A 175 -19.42 -33.91 2.47
CA PHE A 175 -20.28 -34.18 1.32
C PHE A 175 -20.85 -35.62 1.35
N LEU A 176 -20.04 -36.62 1.68
CA LEU A 176 -20.50 -38.00 1.77
C LEU A 176 -21.51 -38.20 2.90
N LYS A 177 -21.37 -37.52 4.04
CA LYS A 177 -22.37 -37.56 5.12
C LYS A 177 -23.72 -36.98 4.66
N GLU A 178 -23.71 -35.85 3.97
CA GLU A 178 -24.93 -35.26 3.42
C GLU A 178 -25.56 -36.17 2.35
N LEU A 179 -24.74 -36.80 1.51
CA LEU A 179 -25.21 -37.76 0.52
C LEU A 179 -25.84 -39.00 1.19
N GLU A 180 -25.26 -39.47 2.29
CA GLU A 180 -25.82 -40.55 3.12
C GLU A 180 -27.15 -40.17 3.77
N ALA A 181 -27.32 -38.90 4.15
CA ALA A 181 -28.57 -38.35 4.69
C ALA A 181 -29.66 -38.16 3.63
N GLY A 182 -29.32 -38.25 2.34
CA GLY A 182 -30.26 -38.29 1.21
C GLY A 182 -30.20 -37.09 0.27
N GLU A 183 -29.70 -35.94 0.72
CA GLU A 183 -29.57 -34.74 -0.11
C GLU A 183 -28.44 -33.82 0.38
N VAL A 184 -27.71 -33.22 -0.57
CA VAL A 184 -26.74 -32.15 -0.29
C VAL A 184 -27.51 -30.85 -0.07
N SER A 185 -27.23 -30.15 1.03
CA SER A 185 -28.01 -28.95 1.37
C SER A 185 -27.73 -27.79 0.40
N GLU A 186 -28.70 -26.88 0.23
CA GLU A 186 -28.50 -25.65 -0.55
C GLU A 186 -27.34 -24.81 0.02
N GLN A 187 -27.21 -24.76 1.35
CA GLN A 187 -26.14 -24.04 2.02
C GLN A 187 -24.76 -24.63 1.69
N SER A 188 -24.66 -25.97 1.66
CA SER A 188 -23.42 -26.66 1.27
C SER A 188 -23.09 -26.39 -0.19
N ARG A 189 -24.07 -26.45 -1.11
CA ARG A 189 -23.85 -26.09 -2.53
C ARG A 189 -23.36 -24.65 -2.70
N LYS A 190 -23.94 -23.68 -1.98
CA LYS A 190 -23.47 -22.28 -1.97
C LYS A 190 -22.05 -22.15 -1.46
N THR A 191 -21.72 -22.86 -0.39
CA THR A 191 -20.38 -22.86 0.22
C THR A 191 -19.33 -23.44 -0.73
N TYR A 192 -19.62 -24.59 -1.35
CA TYR A 192 -18.70 -25.17 -2.31
C TYR A 192 -18.56 -24.34 -3.60
N ALA A 193 -19.63 -23.68 -4.04
CA ALA A 193 -19.57 -22.75 -5.16
C ALA A 193 -18.67 -21.54 -4.87
N LEU A 194 -18.76 -20.98 -3.66
CA LEU A 194 -17.84 -19.94 -3.20
C LEU A 194 -16.40 -20.42 -3.26
N LYS A 195 -16.08 -21.58 -2.66
CA LYS A 195 -14.74 -22.17 -2.70
C LYS A 195 -14.23 -22.38 -4.13
N ALA A 196 -15.08 -22.85 -5.04
CA ALA A 196 -14.70 -23.05 -6.44
C ALA A 196 -14.38 -21.73 -7.18
N PHE A 197 -15.14 -20.67 -6.92
CA PHE A 197 -14.84 -19.34 -7.47
C PHE A 197 -13.58 -18.73 -6.85
N GLU A 198 -13.38 -18.87 -5.53
CA GLU A 198 -12.14 -18.45 -4.86
C GLU A 198 -10.91 -19.20 -5.40
N HIS A 199 -11.03 -20.52 -5.60
CA HIS A 199 -9.96 -21.35 -6.16
C HIS A 199 -9.58 -20.90 -7.58
N THR A 200 -10.56 -20.63 -8.44
CA THR A 200 -10.28 -20.15 -9.81
C THR A 200 -9.75 -18.71 -9.83
N ALA A 201 -10.22 -17.84 -8.94
CA ALA A 201 -9.69 -16.47 -8.81
C ALA A 201 -8.24 -16.46 -8.32
N ASP A 202 -7.91 -17.31 -7.34
CA ASP A 202 -6.54 -17.49 -6.84
C ASP A 202 -5.61 -18.10 -7.91
N TYR A 203 -6.11 -19.04 -8.71
CA TYR A 203 -5.40 -19.64 -9.82
C TYR A 203 -5.02 -18.61 -10.90
N ASP A 204 -5.99 -17.83 -11.39
CA ASP A 204 -5.75 -16.78 -12.38
C ASP A 204 -4.88 -15.64 -11.81
N SER A 205 -4.98 -15.37 -10.51
CA SER A 205 -4.09 -14.43 -9.82
C SER A 205 -2.64 -14.90 -9.85
N ALA A 206 -2.38 -16.20 -9.66
CA ALA A 206 -1.05 -16.77 -9.76
C ALA A 206 -0.49 -16.69 -11.20
N ILE A 207 -1.31 -17.02 -12.20
CA ILE A 207 -0.94 -16.92 -13.63
C ILE A 207 -0.59 -15.47 -13.99
N SER A 208 -1.48 -14.54 -13.65
CA SER A 208 -1.25 -13.12 -13.96
C SER A 208 -0.05 -12.55 -13.21
N ALA A 209 0.21 -12.98 -11.97
CA ALA A 209 1.42 -12.58 -11.23
C ALA A 209 2.70 -13.08 -11.91
N PHE A 210 2.71 -14.34 -12.37
CA PHE A 210 3.83 -14.89 -13.13
C PHE A 210 4.08 -14.10 -14.41
N PHE A 211 3.06 -13.90 -15.26
CA PHE A 211 3.23 -13.16 -16.51
C PHE A 211 3.54 -11.68 -16.31
N ARG A 212 3.00 -11.04 -15.27
CA ARG A 212 3.36 -9.66 -14.93
C ARG A 212 4.86 -9.53 -14.64
N LYS A 213 5.43 -10.51 -13.91
CA LYS A 213 6.86 -10.55 -13.63
C LYS A 213 7.70 -10.81 -14.89
N GLN A 214 7.26 -11.72 -15.77
CA GLN A 214 8.01 -12.09 -16.99
C GLN A 214 7.92 -11.05 -18.11
N TYR A 215 6.73 -10.54 -18.39
CA TYR A 215 6.45 -9.71 -19.57
C TYR A 215 6.33 -8.21 -19.25
N ALA A 216 6.11 -7.85 -17.98
CA ALA A 216 5.97 -6.47 -17.54
C ALA A 216 6.84 -6.17 -16.31
N GLY A 217 7.99 -6.85 -16.23
CA GLY A 217 9.04 -6.62 -15.25
C GLY A 217 9.79 -5.30 -15.47
N ASP A 218 10.93 -5.16 -14.79
CA ASP A 218 11.86 -4.03 -14.91
C ASP A 218 11.23 -2.63 -14.78
N GLY A 219 10.17 -2.52 -13.96
CA GLY A 219 9.52 -1.26 -13.67
C GLY A 219 8.41 -0.87 -14.65
N LEU A 220 8.01 -1.73 -15.59
CA LEU A 220 6.84 -1.45 -16.44
C LEU A 220 5.53 -1.54 -15.65
N GLN A 221 5.21 -2.71 -15.12
CA GLN A 221 4.05 -2.96 -14.25
C GLN A 221 4.45 -3.65 -12.94
N HIS A 222 5.64 -4.25 -12.90
CA HIS A 222 6.19 -4.96 -11.76
C HIS A 222 7.67 -4.61 -11.58
N ILE A 223 8.08 -4.42 -10.32
CA ILE A 223 9.49 -4.27 -9.92
C ILE A 223 9.77 -5.16 -8.71
N SER A 224 10.79 -6.01 -8.82
CA SER A 224 11.28 -6.80 -7.69
C SER A 224 12.05 -5.93 -6.70
N LEU A 225 11.81 -6.14 -5.41
CA LEU A 225 12.47 -5.43 -4.32
C LEU A 225 13.40 -6.40 -3.58
N ARG A 226 14.46 -5.85 -2.97
CA ARG A 226 15.49 -6.66 -2.30
C ARG A 226 14.92 -7.47 -1.11
N TYR A 227 13.96 -6.89 -0.39
CA TYR A 227 13.22 -7.44 0.74
C TYR A 227 12.03 -6.50 1.06
N GLY A 228 11.14 -6.92 1.95
CA GLY A 228 9.99 -6.15 2.42
C GLY A 228 10.38 -5.05 3.41
N THR A 229 9.61 -4.86 4.48
CA THR A 229 9.95 -3.86 5.51
C THR A 229 11.31 -4.14 6.17
N ASN A 230 11.67 -5.42 6.33
CA ASN A 230 12.91 -5.87 6.97
C ASN A 230 13.69 -6.88 6.10
N PRO A 231 15.02 -6.99 6.26
CA PRO A 231 15.87 -7.84 5.41
C PRO A 231 15.49 -9.32 5.31
N HIS A 232 14.88 -9.91 6.34
CA HIS A 232 14.48 -11.31 6.37
C HIS A 232 13.15 -11.56 5.63
N GLN A 233 12.36 -10.52 5.33
CA GLN A 233 11.07 -10.63 4.66
C GLN A 233 11.28 -10.68 3.15
N LYS A 234 11.49 -11.88 2.61
CA LYS A 234 11.68 -12.14 1.17
C LYS A 234 10.73 -13.24 0.70
N PRO A 235 10.23 -13.18 -0.55
CA PRO A 235 10.45 -12.14 -1.56
C PRO A 235 9.65 -10.84 -1.28
N ALA A 236 9.92 -9.78 -2.05
CA ALA A 236 9.13 -8.55 -2.05
C ALA A 236 9.09 -7.93 -3.45
N ALA A 237 8.01 -7.22 -3.77
CA ALA A 237 7.81 -6.54 -5.05
C ALA A 237 6.84 -5.36 -4.91
N ALA A 238 6.89 -4.43 -5.86
CA ALA A 238 5.82 -3.45 -6.08
C ALA A 238 5.24 -3.66 -7.48
N TYR A 239 3.92 -3.66 -7.60
CA TYR A 239 3.23 -3.89 -8.87
C TYR A 239 1.84 -3.26 -8.88
N MET A 240 1.28 -3.08 -10.07
CA MET A 240 -0.13 -2.69 -10.25
C MET A 240 -0.89 -3.81 -10.96
N LEU A 241 -2.13 -4.10 -10.53
CA LEU A 241 -2.98 -5.11 -11.16
C LEU A 241 -3.34 -4.75 -12.62
N GLN A 242 -3.52 -3.46 -12.89
CA GLN A 242 -3.84 -2.90 -14.20
C GLN A 242 -2.94 -1.69 -14.48
N GLY A 243 -2.61 -1.44 -15.75
CA GLY A 243 -1.79 -0.30 -16.15
C GLY A 243 -0.29 -0.46 -15.83
N LYS A 244 0.44 0.64 -15.94
CA LYS A 244 1.90 0.72 -15.69
C LYS A 244 2.15 1.34 -14.32
N LEU A 245 3.28 1.02 -13.70
CA LEU A 245 3.74 1.75 -12.52
C LEU A 245 3.80 3.25 -12.84
N PRO A 246 3.32 4.14 -11.95
CA PRO A 246 3.24 5.56 -12.25
C PRO A 246 4.60 6.25 -12.11
N PHE A 247 5.70 5.51 -11.95
CA PHE A 247 7.03 6.07 -11.81
C PHE A 247 8.07 5.24 -12.58
N LYS A 248 9.18 5.89 -12.94
CA LYS A 248 10.37 5.30 -13.54
C LYS A 248 11.56 5.44 -12.60
N VAL A 249 12.43 4.44 -12.58
CA VAL A 249 13.71 4.51 -11.86
C VAL A 249 14.76 5.10 -12.80
N LEU A 250 15.23 6.32 -12.51
CA LEU A 250 16.26 7.00 -13.29
C LEU A 250 17.68 6.73 -12.76
N GLY A 251 17.79 6.37 -11.48
CA GLY A 251 19.06 6.04 -10.81
C GLY A 251 18.82 5.26 -9.52
N GLY A 252 19.80 4.45 -9.12
CA GLY A 252 19.69 3.57 -7.96
C GLY A 252 18.66 2.45 -8.13
N SER A 253 18.18 1.91 -7.01
CA SER A 253 17.14 0.86 -6.97
C SER A 253 16.27 1.04 -5.73
N PRO A 254 14.94 1.10 -5.84
CA PRO A 254 14.08 1.36 -4.69
C PRO A 254 14.03 0.16 -3.73
N GLY A 255 14.04 0.43 -2.43
CA GLY A 255 13.62 -0.52 -1.39
C GLY A 255 12.12 -0.40 -1.07
N TYR A 256 11.58 -1.35 -0.31
CA TYR A 256 10.17 -1.34 0.12
C TYR A 256 9.79 -0.06 0.88
N VAL A 257 10.58 0.28 1.92
CA VAL A 257 10.36 1.49 2.71
C VAL A 257 10.55 2.76 1.87
N ASN A 258 11.47 2.77 0.89
CA ASN A 258 11.61 3.93 0.00
C ASN A 258 10.34 4.18 -0.81
N LEU A 259 9.63 3.14 -1.24
CA LEU A 259 8.36 3.29 -1.94
C LEU A 259 7.23 3.71 -0.99
N LEU A 260 7.20 3.22 0.26
CA LEU A 260 6.26 3.71 1.27
C LEU A 260 6.43 5.22 1.49
N ASP A 261 7.67 5.69 1.64
CA ASP A 261 7.96 7.11 1.79
C ASP A 261 7.60 7.88 0.51
N SER A 262 8.08 7.43 -0.66
CA SER A 262 7.88 8.15 -1.94
C SER A 262 6.40 8.29 -2.30
N LEU A 263 5.60 7.23 -2.10
CA LEU A 263 4.20 7.19 -2.50
C LEU A 263 3.26 7.90 -1.49
N ASN A 264 3.74 8.23 -0.28
CA ASN A 264 3.07 9.17 0.63
C ASN A 264 3.56 10.61 0.43
N ALA A 265 4.85 10.79 0.15
CA ALA A 265 5.46 12.11 -0.03
C ALA A 265 5.02 12.80 -1.33
N TRP A 266 4.88 12.06 -2.42
CA TRP A 266 4.42 12.59 -3.70
C TRP A 266 3.04 13.26 -3.64
N PRO A 267 1.96 12.59 -3.18
CA PRO A 267 0.65 13.22 -3.14
C PRO A 267 0.62 14.42 -2.18
N LEU A 268 1.42 14.44 -1.10
CA LEU A 268 1.57 15.63 -0.25
C LEU A 268 2.04 16.85 -1.07
N VAL A 269 3.15 16.74 -1.80
CA VAL A 269 3.69 17.89 -2.55
C VAL A 269 2.81 18.26 -3.75
N LYS A 270 2.16 17.27 -4.37
CA LYS A 270 1.16 17.50 -5.42
C LYS A 270 -0.02 18.31 -4.90
N GLU A 271 -0.57 17.96 -3.74
CA GLU A 271 -1.69 18.67 -3.13
C GLU A 271 -1.28 20.07 -2.62
N LEU A 272 -0.08 20.24 -2.05
CA LEU A 272 0.43 21.57 -1.68
C LEU A 272 0.51 22.51 -2.89
N LYS A 273 1.10 22.02 -4.00
CA LYS A 273 1.19 22.78 -5.25
C LYS A 273 -0.19 23.14 -5.79
N GLN A 274 -1.12 22.19 -5.81
CA GLN A 274 -2.48 22.41 -6.28
C GLN A 274 -3.25 23.41 -5.41
N ALA A 275 -3.09 23.35 -4.08
CA ALA A 275 -3.82 24.18 -3.14
C ALA A 275 -3.30 25.61 -3.06
N LEU A 276 -1.98 25.82 -3.25
CA LEU A 276 -1.33 27.12 -2.99
C LEU A 276 -0.68 27.74 -4.23
N GLY A 277 -0.46 26.98 -5.31
CA GLY A 277 0.15 27.49 -6.54
C GLY A 277 1.67 27.71 -6.48
N TYR A 278 2.34 27.27 -5.40
CA TYR A 278 3.80 27.36 -5.24
C TYR A 278 4.47 26.01 -5.52
N PRO A 279 5.74 26.00 -5.98
CA PRO A 279 6.58 24.81 -5.89
C PRO A 279 6.65 24.31 -4.44
N ALA A 280 6.55 23.01 -4.24
CA ALA A 280 6.45 22.36 -2.95
C ALA A 280 7.46 21.23 -2.82
N ALA A 281 7.92 21.00 -1.59
CA ALA A 281 8.86 19.94 -1.25
C ALA A 281 8.50 19.29 0.08
N ALA A 282 8.85 18.01 0.21
CA ALA A 282 8.74 17.28 1.47
C ALA A 282 9.98 16.41 1.70
N SER A 283 10.37 16.32 2.98
CA SER A 283 11.39 15.42 3.52
C SER A 283 10.67 14.34 4.31
N PHE A 284 10.69 13.09 3.85
CA PHE A 284 10.04 11.95 4.50
C PHE A 284 11.03 11.02 5.19
N LYS A 285 10.60 10.50 6.34
CA LYS A 285 11.32 9.46 7.07
C LYS A 285 10.31 8.57 7.78
N HIS A 286 10.37 7.26 7.57
CA HIS A 286 9.48 6.29 8.21
C HIS A 286 7.98 6.60 8.01
N VAL A 287 7.61 6.89 6.77
CA VAL A 287 6.23 7.09 6.30
C VAL A 287 5.54 8.29 6.97
N SER A 288 6.31 9.31 7.34
CA SER A 288 5.81 10.60 7.81
C SER A 288 6.76 11.73 7.38
N PRO A 289 6.23 12.94 7.14
CA PRO A 289 7.07 14.08 6.83
C PRO A 289 7.89 14.48 8.06
N ALA A 290 9.23 14.45 7.95
CA ALA A 290 10.12 15.18 8.85
C ALA A 290 9.92 16.70 8.69
N GLY A 291 9.57 17.12 7.48
CA GLY A 291 9.06 18.47 7.19
C GLY A 291 8.51 18.57 5.77
N ALA A 292 7.67 19.57 5.55
CA ALA A 292 7.11 19.90 4.25
C ALA A 292 6.98 21.42 4.12
N ALA A 293 7.09 21.94 2.90
CA ALA A 293 7.03 23.37 2.66
C ALA A 293 6.69 23.72 1.22
N ILE A 294 6.34 24.99 1.01
CA ILE A 294 6.27 25.64 -0.29
C ILE A 294 7.38 26.68 -0.47
N GLY A 295 7.62 27.09 -1.71
CA GLY A 295 8.70 27.98 -2.14
C GLY A 295 8.48 29.45 -1.80
N VAL A 296 8.29 29.79 -0.51
CA VAL A 296 8.29 31.18 -0.04
C VAL A 296 9.74 31.67 0.10
N PRO A 297 10.07 32.90 -0.37
CA PRO A 297 11.42 33.44 -0.30
C PRO A 297 12.08 33.32 1.08
N LEU A 298 13.35 32.91 1.10
CA LEU A 298 14.16 32.80 2.32
C LEU A 298 14.85 34.13 2.67
N ASN A 299 14.68 34.58 3.91
CA ASN A 299 15.47 35.70 4.44
C ASN A 299 16.90 35.24 4.82
N GLU A 300 17.78 36.20 5.13
CA GLU A 300 19.20 35.93 5.42
C GLU A 300 19.39 34.95 6.60
N LYS A 301 18.60 35.11 7.67
CA LYS A 301 18.68 34.22 8.85
C LYS A 301 18.23 32.81 8.48
N GLU A 302 17.12 32.67 7.77
CA GLU A 302 16.61 31.37 7.32
C GLU A 302 17.63 30.63 6.45
N ARG A 303 18.32 31.32 5.53
CA ARG A 303 19.38 30.70 4.71
C ARG A 303 20.50 30.11 5.58
N LYS A 304 20.92 30.81 6.63
CA LYS A 304 21.91 30.31 7.61
C LYS A 304 21.36 29.12 8.42
N VAL A 305 20.13 29.23 8.94
CA VAL A 305 19.48 28.16 9.73
C VAL A 305 19.28 26.88 8.93
N TYR A 306 18.97 27.00 7.64
CA TYR A 306 18.82 25.86 6.73
C TYR A 306 20.13 25.46 6.07
N MET A 307 21.21 26.18 6.36
CA MET A 307 22.58 25.96 5.89
C MET A 307 22.65 25.94 4.37
N VAL A 308 22.07 26.96 3.72
CA VAL A 308 21.97 27.15 2.26
C VAL A 308 22.35 28.56 1.80
N ASP A 309 22.94 29.36 2.68
CA ASP A 309 23.44 30.71 2.40
C ASP A 309 24.54 30.77 1.33
N ASP A 310 25.19 29.63 1.05
CA ASP A 310 26.23 29.47 0.04
C ASP A 310 25.72 28.87 -1.30
N ILE A 311 24.42 28.63 -1.45
CA ILE A 311 23.85 28.06 -2.68
C ILE A 311 23.57 29.14 -3.72
N GLU A 312 24.37 29.14 -4.77
CA GLU A 312 24.17 29.98 -5.95
C GLU A 312 22.83 29.68 -6.66
N GLY A 313 22.09 30.74 -6.99
CA GLY A 313 20.80 30.65 -7.71
C GLY A 313 19.60 30.29 -6.83
N LEU A 314 19.78 30.24 -5.50
CA LEU A 314 18.72 29.90 -4.55
C LEU A 314 17.53 30.87 -4.62
N GLU A 315 17.79 32.17 -4.77
CA GLU A 315 16.77 33.21 -4.75
C GLU A 315 15.78 33.09 -5.91
N SER A 316 16.25 32.61 -7.06
CA SER A 316 15.43 32.38 -8.26
C SER A 316 14.75 31.01 -8.29
N SER A 317 15.08 30.11 -7.36
CA SER A 317 14.51 28.75 -7.31
C SER A 317 13.50 28.62 -6.18
N GLY A 318 12.21 28.63 -6.53
CA GLY A 318 11.14 28.35 -5.57
C GLY A 318 11.22 26.93 -5.01
N LEU A 319 11.62 25.95 -5.82
CA LEU A 319 11.73 24.54 -5.42
C LEU A 319 12.90 24.30 -4.45
N ALA A 320 14.06 24.93 -4.69
CA ALA A 320 15.20 24.83 -3.79
C ALA A 320 14.89 25.46 -2.42
N GLN A 321 14.16 26.57 -2.41
CA GLN A 321 13.71 27.22 -1.18
C GLN A 321 12.69 26.35 -0.44
N ALA A 322 11.74 25.73 -1.15
CA ALA A 322 10.82 24.76 -0.56
C ALA A 322 11.57 23.58 0.08
N TYR A 323 12.55 22.99 -0.62
CA TYR A 323 13.30 21.86 -0.05
C TYR A 323 14.19 22.27 1.13
N ALA A 324 14.83 23.44 1.07
CA ALA A 324 15.60 23.98 2.18
C ALA A 324 14.73 24.14 3.44
N ARG A 325 13.50 24.64 3.30
CA ARG A 325 12.51 24.74 4.39
C ARG A 325 12.07 23.36 4.89
N ALA A 326 11.71 22.45 3.98
CA ALA A 326 11.21 21.11 4.32
C ALA A 326 12.25 20.30 5.12
N ARG A 327 13.49 20.22 4.63
CA ARG A 327 14.61 19.59 5.37
C ARG A 327 14.97 20.39 6.63
N GLY A 328 14.79 21.71 6.55
CA GLY A 328 15.12 22.66 7.60
C GLY A 328 14.20 22.62 8.81
N ALA A 329 13.02 21.99 8.73
CA ALA A 329 12.11 21.82 9.86
C ALA A 329 12.82 21.05 11.00
N ASP A 330 13.27 19.83 10.69
CA ASP A 330 14.01 18.96 11.60
C ASP A 330 15.13 18.26 10.83
N ARG A 331 16.35 18.77 10.99
CA ARG A 331 17.53 18.27 10.27
C ARG A 331 17.94 16.87 10.72
N MET A 332 17.65 16.51 11.97
CA MET A 332 17.97 15.20 12.54
C MET A 332 17.05 14.13 11.98
N SER A 333 15.74 14.39 11.99
CA SER A 333 14.75 13.50 11.39
C SER A 333 14.93 13.38 9.86
N SER A 334 15.43 14.42 9.20
CA SER A 334 15.72 14.40 7.75
C SER A 334 17.02 13.68 7.37
N PHE A 335 17.76 13.10 8.33
CA PHE A 335 18.97 12.34 8.01
C PHE A 335 18.62 11.05 7.27
N GLY A 336 19.01 10.96 6.00
CA GLY A 336 18.60 9.85 5.13
C GLY A 336 17.11 9.93 4.77
N ASP A 337 16.60 11.13 4.50
CA ASP A 337 15.24 11.37 4.02
C ASP A 337 15.00 10.79 2.62
N VAL A 338 13.74 10.50 2.31
CA VAL A 338 13.25 10.41 0.94
C VAL A 338 12.54 11.72 0.61
N ILE A 339 12.94 12.34 -0.49
CA ILE A 339 12.52 13.68 -0.88
C ILE A 339 11.40 13.57 -1.91
N ALA A 340 10.34 14.37 -1.77
CA ALA A 340 9.38 14.61 -2.86
C ALA A 340 9.41 16.07 -3.29
N LEU A 341 9.30 16.30 -4.59
CA LEU A 341 9.37 17.63 -5.23
C LEU A 341 8.22 17.74 -6.23
N SER A 342 7.40 18.79 -6.14
CA SER A 342 6.20 18.97 -6.99
C SER A 342 6.50 19.42 -8.41
N ASP A 343 7.74 19.81 -8.69
CA ASP A 343 8.18 20.48 -9.91
C ASP A 343 9.45 19.85 -10.46
N LYS A 344 9.77 20.21 -11.70
CA LYS A 344 11.03 19.81 -12.35
C LYS A 344 12.22 20.21 -11.48
N VAL A 345 13.09 19.25 -11.18
CA VAL A 345 14.23 19.49 -10.31
C VAL A 345 15.29 20.31 -11.04
N ASP A 346 15.59 21.49 -10.47
CA ASP A 346 16.61 22.41 -10.97
C ASP A 346 17.99 22.21 -10.31
N VAL A 347 19.01 22.86 -10.87
CA VAL A 347 20.39 22.77 -10.38
C VAL A 347 20.54 23.25 -8.93
N PRO A 348 19.98 24.39 -8.48
CA PRO A 348 20.06 24.80 -7.07
C PRO A 348 19.50 23.75 -6.11
N THR A 349 18.34 23.16 -6.43
CA THR A 349 17.74 22.08 -5.63
C THR A 349 18.67 20.87 -5.58
N ALA A 350 19.19 20.43 -6.73
CA ALA A 350 20.12 19.30 -6.81
C ALA A 350 21.43 19.57 -6.04
N LYS A 351 21.95 20.80 -6.05
CA LYS A 351 23.14 21.20 -5.27
C LYS A 351 22.87 21.07 -3.77
N ILE A 352 21.70 21.51 -3.27
CA ILE A 352 21.32 21.31 -1.86
C ILE A 352 21.29 19.82 -1.52
N ILE A 353 20.60 19.01 -2.34
CA ILE A 353 20.49 17.57 -2.11
C ILE A 353 21.86 16.89 -2.14
N SER A 354 22.75 17.26 -3.09
CA SER A 354 24.05 16.63 -3.34
C SER A 354 24.95 16.52 -2.11
N ARG A 355 24.92 17.51 -1.23
CA ARG A 355 25.76 17.62 -0.03
C ARG A 355 25.13 17.11 1.25
N GLU A 356 23.89 16.65 1.18
CA GLU A 356 23.11 16.15 2.32
C GLU A 356 23.04 14.63 2.35
N VAL A 357 22.83 14.03 3.52
CA VAL A 357 22.52 12.59 3.60
C VAL A 357 21.03 12.39 3.34
N SER A 358 20.72 11.69 2.24
CA SER A 358 19.38 11.39 1.74
C SER A 358 19.36 9.98 1.13
N ASP A 359 18.21 9.31 1.18
CA ASP A 359 18.00 7.97 0.64
C ASP A 359 17.44 7.96 -0.79
N GLY A 360 16.67 8.98 -1.18
CA GLY A 360 16.18 9.11 -2.56
C GLY A 360 15.39 10.38 -2.80
N VAL A 361 15.01 10.60 -4.06
CA VAL A 361 14.14 11.70 -4.50
C VAL A 361 13.11 11.22 -5.52
N ILE A 362 11.88 11.73 -5.42
CA ILE A 362 10.79 11.57 -6.39
C ILE A 362 10.31 12.94 -6.87
N ALA A 363 10.21 13.11 -8.19
CA ALA A 363 9.81 14.36 -8.83
C ALA A 363 9.17 14.09 -10.20
N PRO A 364 8.38 15.02 -10.79
CA PRO A 364 7.76 14.79 -12.10
C PRO A 364 8.78 14.79 -13.25
N ASP A 365 9.87 15.55 -13.11
CA ASP A 365 10.93 15.65 -14.10
C ASP A 365 12.23 16.20 -13.48
N TYR A 366 13.34 16.14 -14.22
CA TYR A 366 14.65 16.63 -13.79
C TYR A 366 15.34 17.39 -14.93
N GLU A 367 15.95 18.53 -14.63
CA GLU A 367 16.90 19.13 -15.58
C GLU A 367 18.08 18.18 -15.82
N PRO A 368 18.67 18.14 -17.03
CA PRO A 368 19.79 17.24 -17.34
C PRO A 368 20.98 17.38 -16.37
N GLU A 369 21.37 18.61 -16.04
CA GLU A 369 22.48 18.85 -15.10
C GLU A 369 22.10 18.52 -13.66
N ALA A 370 20.86 18.80 -13.23
CA ALA A 370 20.36 18.39 -11.93
C ALA A 370 20.39 16.86 -11.77
N LEU A 371 19.91 16.13 -12.77
CA LEU A 371 19.93 14.67 -12.79
C LEU A 371 21.37 14.12 -12.71
N LYS A 372 22.31 14.74 -13.44
CA LYS A 372 23.73 14.36 -13.41
C LYS A 372 24.34 14.52 -12.02
N ILE A 373 24.05 15.63 -11.33
CA ILE A 373 24.49 15.88 -9.95
C ILE A 373 23.93 14.81 -9.01
N LEU A 374 22.62 14.54 -9.09
CA LEU A 374 21.96 13.58 -8.20
C LEU A 374 22.44 12.15 -8.40
N LYS A 375 22.69 11.74 -9.65
CA LYS A 375 23.21 10.41 -9.99
C LYS A 375 24.61 10.13 -9.40
N GLN A 376 25.39 11.15 -9.07
CA GLN A 376 26.72 10.96 -8.46
C GLN A 376 26.64 10.61 -6.97
N LYS A 377 25.53 10.94 -6.28
CA LYS A 377 25.38 10.66 -4.85
C LYS A 377 25.45 9.16 -4.56
N LYS A 378 25.93 8.83 -3.35
CA LYS A 378 26.12 7.45 -2.87
C LYS A 378 26.90 6.57 -3.86
N GLY A 379 27.89 7.16 -4.54
CA GLY A 379 28.74 6.45 -5.51
C GLY A 379 27.95 5.84 -6.67
N GLY A 380 26.97 6.59 -7.22
CA GLY A 380 26.14 6.11 -8.34
C GLY A 380 24.84 5.41 -7.93
N LYS A 381 24.62 5.17 -6.63
CA LYS A 381 23.53 4.32 -6.12
C LYS A 381 22.36 5.09 -5.51
N TYR A 382 22.37 6.43 -5.57
CA TYR A 382 21.28 7.25 -5.05
C TYR A 382 20.00 7.02 -5.84
N LEU A 383 18.88 6.83 -5.13
CA LEU A 383 17.59 6.57 -5.73
C LEU A 383 17.01 7.85 -6.34
N VAL A 384 16.72 7.81 -7.64
CA VAL A 384 16.06 8.90 -8.37
C VAL A 384 14.85 8.34 -9.08
N LEU A 385 13.66 8.78 -8.68
CA LEU A 385 12.38 8.38 -9.23
C LEU A 385 11.76 9.53 -10.02
N GLN A 386 11.24 9.23 -11.21
CA GLN A 386 10.42 10.15 -11.98
C GLN A 386 8.97 9.69 -11.97
N ILE A 387 8.04 10.50 -11.47
CA ILE A 387 6.61 10.16 -11.38
C ILE A 387 5.80 10.82 -12.49
N ASP A 388 4.81 10.10 -13.01
CA ASP A 388 3.79 10.66 -13.89
C ASP A 388 2.84 11.54 -13.07
N GLU A 389 2.92 12.86 -13.27
CA GLU A 389 2.10 13.80 -12.51
C GLU A 389 0.60 13.72 -12.82
N THR A 390 0.24 13.16 -13.97
CA THR A 390 -1.15 12.98 -14.41
C THR A 390 -1.81 11.75 -13.78
N TYR A 391 -1.01 10.84 -13.21
CA TYR A 391 -1.53 9.66 -12.55
C TYR A 391 -2.46 10.02 -11.37
N THR A 392 -3.57 9.29 -11.30
CA THR A 392 -4.55 9.34 -10.22
C THR A 392 -4.85 7.90 -9.78
N PRO A 393 -4.70 7.56 -8.48
CA PRO A 393 -4.98 6.21 -8.00
C PRO A 393 -6.49 5.91 -8.00
N PRO A 394 -6.89 4.62 -8.07
CA PRO A 394 -8.27 4.21 -7.89
C PRO A 394 -8.89 4.69 -6.56
N PRO A 395 -10.22 4.83 -6.47
CA PRO A 395 -10.88 5.28 -5.25
C PRO A 395 -10.85 4.26 -4.12
N ILE A 396 -10.69 2.96 -4.42
CA ILE A 396 -10.65 1.89 -3.44
C ILE A 396 -9.20 1.43 -3.23
N GLU A 397 -8.81 1.29 -1.97
CA GLU A 397 -7.54 0.70 -1.55
C GLU A 397 -7.77 -0.53 -0.67
N THR A 398 -6.85 -1.48 -0.76
CA THR A 398 -6.88 -2.73 0.02
C THR A 398 -5.54 -2.92 0.72
N ARG A 399 -5.56 -3.44 1.94
CA ARG A 399 -4.36 -3.87 2.68
C ARG A 399 -4.58 -5.21 3.36
N THR A 400 -3.50 -5.94 3.64
CA THR A 400 -3.56 -7.20 4.39
C THR A 400 -2.99 -7.00 5.78
N LEU A 401 -3.78 -7.36 6.81
CA LEU A 401 -3.37 -7.33 8.21
C LEU A 401 -3.68 -8.68 8.86
N TYR A 402 -2.64 -9.36 9.38
CA TYR A 402 -2.78 -10.68 10.00
C TYR A 402 -3.55 -11.70 9.13
N GLY A 403 -3.30 -11.68 7.82
CA GLY A 403 -3.97 -12.54 6.84
C GLY A 403 -5.36 -12.06 6.39
N VAL A 404 -5.95 -11.06 7.06
CA VAL A 404 -7.27 -10.49 6.75
C VAL A 404 -7.12 -9.32 5.77
N GLN A 405 -7.96 -9.29 4.73
CA GLN A 405 -8.04 -8.17 3.78
C GLN A 405 -8.96 -7.08 4.34
N LEU A 406 -8.44 -5.86 4.43
CA LEU A 406 -9.20 -4.65 4.75
C LEU A 406 -9.30 -3.79 3.50
N GLU A 407 -10.52 -3.38 3.14
CA GLU A 407 -10.82 -2.54 1.99
C GLU A 407 -11.51 -1.26 2.43
N GLN A 408 -11.13 -0.13 1.83
CA GLN A 408 -11.77 1.17 2.08
C GLN A 408 -11.68 2.08 0.86
N ARG A 409 -12.50 3.15 0.83
CA ARG A 409 -12.24 4.29 -0.04
C ARG A 409 -10.99 5.02 0.46
N ARG A 410 -10.03 5.32 -0.41
CA ARG A 410 -8.85 6.12 -0.08
C ARG A 410 -9.24 7.51 0.40
N ASN A 411 -8.37 8.15 1.18
CA ASN A 411 -8.56 9.55 1.56
C ASN A 411 -8.28 10.49 0.37
N ASP A 412 -9.35 10.84 -0.35
CA ASP A 412 -9.36 11.77 -1.48
C ASP A 412 -9.91 13.17 -1.11
N ALA A 413 -10.00 13.48 0.20
CA ALA A 413 -10.46 14.78 0.68
C ALA A 413 -9.55 15.91 0.19
N VAL A 414 -10.14 16.93 -0.43
CA VAL A 414 -9.41 18.10 -0.95
C VAL A 414 -9.26 19.14 0.16
N ILE A 415 -8.02 19.51 0.45
CA ILE A 415 -7.69 20.61 1.35
C ILE A 415 -7.40 21.85 0.52
N SER A 416 -8.14 22.93 0.76
CA SER A 416 -7.94 24.20 0.06
C SER A 416 -8.12 25.37 1.03
N PRO A 417 -7.35 26.46 0.88
CA PRO A 417 -7.46 27.65 1.71
C PRO A 417 -8.91 28.11 1.94
N GLU A 418 -9.65 28.31 0.86
CA GLU A 418 -10.97 28.94 0.92
C GLU A 418 -12.08 28.01 1.40
N LYS A 419 -12.04 26.72 1.06
CA LYS A 419 -13.14 25.79 1.40
C LYS A 419 -12.93 25.09 2.73
N THR A 420 -11.68 24.79 3.09
CA THR A 420 -11.39 24.02 4.30
C THR A 420 -11.43 24.89 5.55
N PHE A 421 -11.13 26.19 5.42
CA PHE A 421 -11.00 27.11 6.56
C PHE A 421 -12.05 28.22 6.57
N ASN A 422 -13.21 28.00 5.94
CA ASN A 422 -14.31 28.97 5.89
C ASN A 422 -15.17 29.03 7.15
N ASN A 423 -15.07 28.03 8.04
CA ASN A 423 -15.88 27.98 9.25
C ASN A 423 -15.07 28.44 10.48
N ILE A 424 -15.02 29.75 10.68
CA ILE A 424 -14.35 30.36 11.84
C ILE A 424 -15.29 30.31 13.04
N ILE A 425 -14.86 29.63 14.09
CA ILE A 425 -15.65 29.44 15.32
C ILE A 425 -15.46 30.60 16.28
N THR A 426 -14.22 31.03 16.50
CA THR A 426 -13.90 32.18 17.34
C THR A 426 -12.72 32.97 16.77
N PRO A 427 -12.72 34.32 16.85
CA PRO A 427 -13.81 35.16 17.35
C PRO A 427 -15.02 35.16 16.40
N LYS A 428 -16.23 35.24 16.96
CA LYS A 428 -17.46 35.30 16.18
C LYS A 428 -17.48 36.53 15.27
N GLY A 429 -17.90 36.35 14.02
CA GLY A 429 -18.04 37.44 13.04
C GLY A 429 -16.78 37.79 12.26
N LEU A 430 -15.63 37.15 12.54
CA LEU A 430 -14.47 37.23 11.66
C LEU A 430 -14.82 36.59 10.30
N LYS A 431 -14.68 37.36 9.21
CA LYS A 431 -15.13 36.92 7.87
C LYS A 431 -14.11 36.05 7.14
N SER A 432 -12.82 36.29 7.36
CA SER A 432 -11.73 35.58 6.70
C SER A 432 -10.46 35.64 7.53
N LEU A 433 -9.57 34.68 7.29
CA LEU A 433 -8.22 34.66 7.85
C LEU A 433 -7.26 35.43 6.92
N PRO A 434 -6.15 35.99 7.46
CA PRO A 434 -5.07 36.52 6.63
C PRO A 434 -4.52 35.44 5.67
N GLU A 435 -4.03 35.86 4.50
CA GLU A 435 -3.47 34.93 3.50
C GLU A 435 -2.31 34.09 4.06
N SER A 436 -1.48 34.66 4.92
CA SER A 436 -0.39 33.94 5.60
C SER A 436 -0.93 32.81 6.50
N ALA A 437 -2.00 33.06 7.24
CA ALA A 437 -2.64 32.07 8.10
C ALA A 437 -3.30 30.95 7.27
N LEU A 438 -3.99 31.31 6.19
CA LEU A 438 -4.58 30.35 5.26
C LEU A 438 -3.51 29.45 4.62
N ARG A 439 -2.41 30.06 4.17
CA ARG A 439 -1.25 29.35 3.62
C ARG A 439 -0.68 28.36 4.65
N ASP A 440 -0.43 28.81 5.87
CA ASP A 440 0.25 27.98 6.89
C ASP A 440 -0.68 26.90 7.45
N LEU A 441 -1.97 27.17 7.63
CA LEU A 441 -2.97 26.14 7.95
C LEU A 441 -3.12 25.11 6.83
N THR A 442 -3.04 25.53 5.57
CA THR A 442 -3.06 24.61 4.42
C THR A 442 -1.84 23.69 4.43
N VAL A 443 -0.64 24.25 4.64
CA VAL A 443 0.61 23.47 4.77
C VAL A 443 0.50 22.48 5.92
N ALA A 444 0.09 22.93 7.11
CA ALA A 444 -0.05 22.06 8.27
C ALA A 444 -1.07 20.93 8.03
N THR A 445 -2.25 21.27 7.52
CA THR A 445 -3.35 20.30 7.33
C THR A 445 -3.03 19.26 6.25
N ILE A 446 -2.41 19.67 5.15
CA ILE A 446 -1.96 18.73 4.11
C ILE A 446 -0.83 17.84 4.63
N ALA A 447 0.12 18.38 5.44
CA ALA A 447 1.15 17.55 6.05
C ALA A 447 0.54 16.45 6.96
N LEU A 448 -0.47 16.78 7.75
CA LEU A 448 -1.15 15.83 8.63
C LEU A 448 -1.89 14.72 7.88
N LYS A 449 -2.50 15.04 6.73
CA LYS A 449 -3.17 14.04 5.87
C LYS A 449 -2.25 12.87 5.48
N TYR A 450 -0.94 13.08 5.47
CA TYR A 450 0.09 12.08 5.13
C TYR A 450 1.06 11.79 6.29
N THR A 451 0.65 12.07 7.53
CA THR A 451 1.43 11.78 8.74
C THR A 451 0.78 10.62 9.49
N GLN A 452 1.56 9.65 9.96
CA GLN A 452 1.04 8.56 10.78
C GLN A 452 0.32 9.10 12.02
N SER A 453 -0.91 8.66 12.27
CA SER A 453 -1.77 9.18 13.33
C SER A 453 -1.46 8.61 14.71
N ASN A 454 -1.79 9.32 15.81
CA ASN A 454 -2.34 10.69 15.81
C ASN A 454 -1.26 11.74 15.58
N SER A 455 -1.64 12.83 14.91
CA SER A 455 -0.69 13.84 14.43
C SER A 455 -1.14 15.30 14.66
N VAL A 456 -0.19 16.16 15.00
CA VAL A 456 -0.35 17.62 15.20
C VAL A 456 0.79 18.34 14.52
N CYS A 457 0.50 19.42 13.80
CA CYS A 457 1.49 20.15 13.01
C CYS A 457 1.42 21.65 13.28
N TYR A 458 2.56 22.25 13.57
CA TYR A 458 2.81 23.68 13.66
C TYR A 458 3.48 24.12 12.36
N ALA A 459 2.95 25.18 11.74
CA ALA A 459 3.45 25.75 10.50
C ALA A 459 3.58 27.27 10.60
N LEU A 460 4.59 27.79 9.91
CA LEU A 460 4.87 29.22 9.79
C LEU A 460 5.65 29.45 8.50
N ASN A 461 5.41 30.57 7.81
CA ASN A 461 6.17 30.96 6.61
C ASN A 461 6.14 29.92 5.47
N GLY A 462 4.99 29.24 5.31
CA GLY A 462 4.78 28.25 4.26
C GLY A 462 5.50 26.93 4.50
N GLN A 463 5.89 26.63 5.74
CA GLN A 463 6.54 25.37 6.09
C GLN A 463 6.04 24.79 7.41
N VAL A 464 6.21 23.48 7.55
CA VAL A 464 6.22 22.81 8.84
C VAL A 464 7.40 23.32 9.68
N ILE A 465 7.15 23.65 10.94
CA ILE A 465 8.17 24.01 11.94
C ILE A 465 8.20 23.03 13.12
N GLY A 466 7.12 22.29 13.35
CA GLY A 466 7.07 21.23 14.36
C GLY A 466 5.94 20.24 14.07
N LEU A 467 6.22 18.94 14.12
CA LEU A 467 5.26 17.91 13.76
C LEU A 467 5.40 16.68 14.64
N GLY A 468 4.27 16.24 15.20
CA GLY A 468 4.14 15.00 15.95
C GLY A 468 3.43 13.94 15.12
N ALA A 469 3.94 12.72 15.17
CA ALA A 469 3.45 11.57 14.41
C ALA A 469 3.38 10.32 15.30
N GLY A 470 2.42 9.44 15.01
CA GLY A 470 2.29 8.11 15.62
C GLY A 470 1.96 8.15 17.11
N GLN A 471 1.46 9.27 17.63
CA GLN A 471 1.19 9.43 19.06
C GLN A 471 -0.20 8.91 19.44
N GLN A 472 -0.36 8.53 20.70
CA GLN A 472 -1.59 7.90 21.20
C GLN A 472 -2.44 8.86 22.04
N SER A 473 -1.84 9.92 22.58
CA SER A 473 -2.51 10.97 23.35
C SER A 473 -2.41 12.30 22.61
N ARG A 474 -3.56 12.98 22.44
CA ARG A 474 -3.62 14.26 21.71
C ARG A 474 -2.70 15.30 22.33
N ILE A 475 -2.76 15.49 23.65
CA ILE A 475 -1.90 16.46 24.35
C ILE A 475 -0.42 16.09 24.26
N HIS A 476 -0.07 14.80 24.29
CA HIS A 476 1.33 14.39 24.10
C HIS A 476 1.81 14.69 22.68
N CYS A 477 0.95 14.48 21.68
CA CYS A 477 1.25 14.87 20.30
C CYS A 477 1.42 16.39 20.16
N THR A 478 0.52 17.18 20.76
CA THR A 478 0.61 18.65 20.78
C THR A 478 1.88 19.14 21.47
N ARG A 479 2.29 18.51 22.58
CA ARG A 479 3.53 18.83 23.30
C ARG A 479 4.75 18.50 22.44
N LEU A 480 4.84 17.27 21.91
CA LEU A 480 5.96 16.83 21.08
C LEU A 480 6.12 17.71 19.83
N ALA A 481 5.02 17.99 19.12
CA ALA A 481 5.04 18.87 17.96
C ALA A 481 5.44 20.30 18.33
N GLY A 482 4.95 20.81 19.47
CA GLY A 482 5.32 22.12 19.99
C GLY A 482 6.79 22.21 20.40
N ASP A 483 7.34 21.17 21.03
CA ASP A 483 8.75 21.15 21.46
C ASP A 483 9.69 21.16 20.24
N LYS A 484 9.28 20.51 19.14
CA LYS A 484 9.97 20.61 17.85
C LYS A 484 9.90 22.03 17.28
N ALA A 485 8.75 22.69 17.34
CA ALA A 485 8.61 24.09 16.90
C ALA A 485 9.47 25.04 17.73
N ASP A 486 9.54 24.83 19.05
CA ASP A 486 10.39 25.58 19.97
C ASP A 486 11.88 25.39 19.62
N ASN A 487 12.31 24.15 19.39
CA ASN A 487 13.69 23.85 18.99
C ASN A 487 14.03 24.43 17.60
N TRP A 488 13.08 24.41 16.65
CA TRP A 488 13.21 25.11 15.37
C TRP A 488 13.44 26.61 15.59
N TRP A 489 12.69 27.24 16.48
CA TRP A 489 12.81 28.68 16.75
C TRP A 489 14.11 29.06 17.48
N MET A 490 14.58 28.22 18.41
CA MET A 490 15.86 28.41 19.09
C MET A 490 17.05 28.43 18.12
N ARG A 491 16.92 27.84 16.93
CA ARG A 491 17.98 27.89 15.89
C ARG A 491 18.17 29.28 15.30
N PHE A 492 17.18 30.16 15.43
CA PHE A 492 17.25 31.55 14.98
C PHE A 492 17.89 32.49 16.01
N HIS A 493 18.15 32.02 17.24
CA HIS A 493 18.82 32.81 18.25
C HIS A 493 20.25 33.17 17.80
N GLU A 494 20.71 34.39 18.09
CA GLU A 494 22.01 34.90 17.61
C GLU A 494 23.18 34.01 18.05
N ARG A 495 23.13 33.50 19.29
CA ARG A 495 24.10 32.52 19.82
C ARG A 495 24.22 31.28 18.92
N THR A 496 23.10 30.77 18.39
CA THR A 496 23.10 29.61 17.49
C THR A 496 23.59 29.98 16.10
N LEU A 497 23.18 31.14 15.57
CA LEU A 497 23.61 31.62 14.24
C LEU A 497 25.12 31.90 14.16
N ASN A 498 25.71 32.32 15.28
CA ASN A 498 27.09 32.79 15.34
C ASN A 498 28.08 31.76 15.91
N ILE A 499 27.68 30.49 16.03
CA ILE A 499 28.56 29.40 16.51
C ILE A 499 29.88 29.38 15.72
N LYS A 500 31.00 29.33 16.45
CA LYS A 500 32.35 29.22 15.89
C LYS A 500 32.74 27.75 15.76
N TRP A 501 32.76 27.26 14.53
CA TRP A 501 33.07 25.87 14.23
C TRP A 501 34.56 25.67 14.00
N LYS A 502 35.14 24.56 14.50
CA LYS A 502 36.49 24.17 14.06
C LYS A 502 36.52 23.94 12.56
N LYS A 503 37.67 24.24 11.94
CA LYS A 503 37.90 23.98 10.52
C LYS A 503 37.72 22.49 10.23
N GLY A 504 36.88 22.17 9.24
CA GLY A 504 36.62 20.79 8.80
C GLY A 504 35.42 20.10 9.46
N THR A 505 34.74 20.73 10.42
CA THR A 505 33.51 20.17 11.03
C THR A 505 32.44 19.91 9.97
N LYS A 506 31.91 18.68 9.90
CA LYS A 506 30.95 18.25 8.89
C LYS A 506 29.54 18.72 9.21
N ARG A 507 28.67 18.83 8.19
CA ARG A 507 27.28 19.30 8.35
C ARG A 507 26.43 18.45 9.33
N PRO A 508 26.54 17.11 9.38
CA PRO A 508 25.83 16.32 10.38
C PRO A 508 26.28 16.64 11.81
N ASP A 509 27.59 16.77 12.04
CA ASP A 509 28.14 17.14 13.34
C ASP A 509 27.63 18.52 13.80
N LYS A 510 27.60 19.49 12.88
CA LYS A 510 27.00 20.82 13.15
C LYS A 510 25.53 20.74 13.51
N SER A 511 24.76 19.91 12.79
CA SER A 511 23.32 19.77 13.02
C SER A 511 23.03 19.14 14.38
N ASN A 512 23.78 18.09 14.76
CA ASN A 512 23.70 17.46 16.09
C ASN A 512 24.02 18.47 17.21
N ALA A 513 25.13 19.19 17.07
CA ALA A 513 25.58 20.15 18.07
C ALA A 513 24.59 21.32 18.25
N ILE A 514 24.02 21.81 17.15
CA ILE A 514 22.93 22.81 17.20
C ILE A 514 21.70 22.23 17.90
N ASP A 515 21.30 21.00 17.59
CA ASP A 515 20.13 20.37 18.19
C ASP A 515 20.29 20.19 19.71
N MET A 516 21.46 19.73 20.18
CA MET A 516 21.78 19.62 21.61
C MET A 516 21.69 20.98 22.32
N LEU A 517 22.30 22.02 21.75
CA LEU A 517 22.24 23.38 22.29
C LEU A 517 20.80 23.91 22.33
N CYS A 518 20.06 23.74 21.22
CA CYS A 518 18.72 24.27 21.07
C CYS A 518 17.65 23.47 21.82
N SER A 519 17.88 22.20 22.14
CA SER A 519 16.95 21.37 22.94
C SER A 519 17.24 21.42 24.44
N GLY A 520 18.40 21.94 24.83
CA GLY A 520 18.87 21.92 26.22
C GLY A 520 19.40 20.54 26.67
N GLN A 521 19.56 19.59 25.75
CA GLN A 521 20.20 18.29 26.00
C GLN A 521 21.72 18.46 26.01
N ILE A 522 22.21 19.16 27.03
CA ILE A 522 23.63 19.45 27.23
C ILE A 522 24.34 18.23 27.85
N PRO A 523 25.62 17.96 27.52
CA PRO A 523 26.34 16.82 28.04
C PRO A 523 26.30 16.67 29.57
N GLN A 524 26.09 15.44 30.04
CA GLN A 524 25.96 15.13 31.49
C GLN A 524 27.22 14.50 32.10
N ASN A 525 28.20 14.11 31.28
CA ASN A 525 29.45 13.51 31.72
C ASN A 525 30.63 13.97 30.84
N GLU A 526 31.86 13.75 31.32
CA GLU A 526 33.08 14.21 30.66
C GLU A 526 33.31 13.60 29.27
N ILE A 527 32.82 12.37 29.02
CA ILE A 527 32.98 11.71 27.72
C ILE A 527 32.11 12.38 26.67
N GLU A 528 30.83 12.58 27.01
CA GLU A 528 29.87 13.28 26.16
C GLU A 528 30.28 14.74 25.94
N LYS A 529 30.78 15.40 27.00
CA LYS A 529 31.30 16.76 26.92
C LYS A 529 32.48 16.84 25.96
N ALA A 530 33.45 15.92 26.05
CA ALA A 530 34.58 15.90 25.13
C ALA A 530 34.16 15.68 23.67
N ASP A 531 33.16 14.83 23.40
CA ASP A 531 32.63 14.65 22.03
C ASP A 531 31.90 15.90 21.53
N TYR A 532 31.07 16.52 22.36
CA TYR A 532 30.35 17.76 22.02
C TYR A 532 31.34 18.92 21.77
N GLU A 533 32.30 19.13 22.66
CA GLU A 533 33.24 20.25 22.58
C GLU A 533 34.21 20.12 21.38
N ARG A 534 34.42 18.91 20.85
CA ARG A 534 35.41 18.70 19.78
C ARG A 534 35.11 19.49 18.51
N VAL A 535 33.85 19.83 18.24
CA VAL A 535 33.40 20.44 16.98
C VAL A 535 33.50 21.97 16.97
N PHE A 536 33.69 22.59 18.13
CA PHE A 536 33.66 24.04 18.32
C PHE A 536 35.05 24.64 18.46
N GLU A 537 35.30 25.75 17.78
CA GLU A 537 36.47 26.58 18.07
C GLU A 537 36.27 27.32 19.40
N GLU A 538 35.05 27.78 19.65
CA GLU A 538 34.59 28.37 20.91
C GLU A 538 33.27 27.70 21.31
N VAL A 539 33.25 27.04 22.47
CA VAL A 539 32.08 26.29 22.94
C VAL A 539 30.98 27.27 23.32
N PRO A 540 29.78 27.19 22.72
CA PRO A 540 28.69 28.10 23.04
C PRO A 540 28.15 27.85 24.45
N VAL A 541 27.89 28.92 25.19
CA VAL A 541 27.26 28.84 26.52
C VAL A 541 25.83 28.29 26.40
N PRO A 542 25.47 27.24 27.16
CA PRO A 542 24.09 26.74 27.20
C PRO A 542 23.08 27.82 27.55
N PHE A 543 21.88 27.73 26.98
CA PHE A 543 20.79 28.64 27.33
C PHE A 543 20.30 28.39 28.76
N THR A 544 20.14 29.45 29.55
CA THR A 544 19.37 29.33 30.80
C THR A 544 17.89 29.16 30.50
N GLN A 545 17.12 28.71 31.49
CA GLN A 545 15.68 28.59 31.33
C GLN A 545 15.03 29.95 31.01
N GLU A 546 15.47 31.01 31.67
CA GLU A 546 14.95 32.38 31.48
C GLU A 546 15.27 32.91 30.08
N GLU A 547 16.49 32.69 29.58
CA GLU A 547 16.89 33.07 28.22
C GLU A 547 16.02 32.35 27.18
N ARG A 548 15.80 31.04 27.37
CA ARG A 548 14.96 30.23 26.49
C ARG A 548 13.52 30.75 26.50
N GLU A 549 12.92 30.93 27.68
CA GLU A 549 11.56 31.45 27.80
C GLU A 549 11.40 32.85 27.19
N ALA A 550 12.39 33.73 27.36
CA ALA A 550 12.39 35.07 26.76
C ALA A 550 12.44 35.02 25.24
N TRP A 551 13.24 34.11 24.65
CA TRP A 551 13.33 33.93 23.21
C TRP A 551 12.06 33.30 22.62
N LEU A 552 11.53 32.24 23.25
CA LEU A 552 10.33 31.55 22.79
C LEU A 552 9.10 32.47 22.78
N LYS A 553 9.00 33.43 23.72
CA LYS A 553 7.93 34.46 23.73
C LYS A 553 7.92 35.37 22.50
N GLN A 554 9.01 35.43 21.73
CA GLN A 554 9.08 36.22 20.50
C GLN A 554 8.51 35.48 19.27
N LEU A 555 8.27 34.17 19.38
CA LEU A 555 7.62 33.40 18.32
C LEU A 555 6.13 33.77 18.29
N GLY A 556 5.63 34.13 17.11
CA GLY A 556 4.24 34.51 16.89
C GLY A 556 3.73 34.07 15.52
N ASP A 557 2.44 34.32 15.29
CA ASP A 557 1.73 34.06 14.03
C ASP A 557 1.75 32.59 13.56
N VAL A 558 1.98 31.65 14.48
CA VAL A 558 2.06 30.23 14.15
C VAL A 558 0.65 29.67 13.89
N ALA A 559 0.54 28.89 12.83
CA ALA A 559 -0.65 28.13 12.50
C ALA A 559 -0.50 26.69 13.02
N VAL A 560 -1.54 26.16 13.65
CA VAL A 560 -1.55 24.79 14.20
C VAL A 560 -2.73 24.02 13.61
N SER A 561 -2.46 22.83 13.08
CA SER A 561 -3.49 21.90 12.64
C SER A 561 -3.45 20.62 13.47
N SER A 562 -4.59 19.95 13.62
CA SER A 562 -4.72 18.65 14.30
C SER A 562 -5.58 17.70 13.47
N ASP A 563 -5.14 16.45 13.29
CA ASP A 563 -5.84 15.47 12.46
C ASP A 563 -7.19 15.00 13.05
N ALA A 564 -7.43 15.26 14.35
CA ALA A 564 -8.70 15.08 15.03
C ALA A 564 -8.95 16.18 16.06
N PHE A 565 -10.16 16.24 16.61
CA PHE A 565 -10.58 17.24 17.60
C PHE A 565 -9.67 17.28 18.84
N PHE A 566 -9.69 18.42 19.55
CA PHE A 566 -9.02 18.55 20.84
C PHE A 566 -9.95 18.10 21.98
N PRO A 567 -9.56 17.09 22.78
CA PRO A 567 -10.40 16.63 23.89
C PRO A 567 -10.52 17.67 25.02
N PHE A 568 -9.47 18.46 25.24
CA PHE A 568 -9.36 19.42 26.35
C PHE A 568 -8.56 20.67 25.98
N VAL A 569 -8.73 21.71 26.80
CA VAL A 569 -8.14 23.05 26.67
C VAL A 569 -6.60 23.08 26.79
N ASP A 570 -6.01 22.04 27.36
CA ASP A 570 -4.55 21.90 27.54
C ASP A 570 -3.79 21.94 26.21
N ASN A 571 -4.41 21.47 25.12
CA ASN A 571 -3.87 21.58 23.77
C ASN A 571 -3.75 23.03 23.33
N VAL A 572 -4.78 23.84 23.57
CA VAL A 572 -4.79 25.26 23.23
C VAL A 572 -3.74 26.01 24.06
N PHE A 573 -3.65 25.71 25.36
CA PHE A 573 -2.61 26.30 26.21
C PHE A 573 -1.19 25.93 25.75
N ARG A 574 -0.96 24.68 25.35
CA ARG A 574 0.35 24.26 24.83
C ARG A 574 0.66 24.93 23.49
N ALA A 575 -0.30 25.01 22.59
CA ALA A 575 -0.12 25.67 21.29
C ALA A 575 0.20 27.16 21.46
N ALA A 576 -0.51 27.85 22.36
CA ALA A 576 -0.28 29.27 22.66
C ALA A 576 1.16 29.56 23.13
N ARG A 577 1.80 28.64 23.85
CA ARG A 577 3.19 28.78 24.32
C ARG A 577 4.24 28.74 23.21
N SER A 578 3.87 28.23 22.03
CA SER A 578 4.72 28.22 20.82
C SER A 578 4.17 29.18 19.75
N GLY A 579 3.62 30.32 20.18
CA GLY A 579 3.26 31.40 19.27
C GLY A 579 2.00 31.18 18.43
N ALA A 580 1.18 30.18 18.75
CA ALA A 580 -0.04 29.91 17.99
C ALA A 580 -0.99 31.12 17.98
N LYS A 581 -1.42 31.51 16.78
CA LYS A 581 -2.47 32.51 16.53
C LYS A 581 -3.65 31.97 15.76
N TYR A 582 -3.45 30.86 15.06
CA TYR A 582 -4.47 30.20 14.25
C TYR A 582 -4.46 28.71 14.57
N ILE A 583 -5.63 28.16 14.88
CA ILE A 583 -5.82 26.72 15.10
C ILE A 583 -6.89 26.22 14.14
N ALA A 584 -6.62 25.12 13.45
CA ALA A 584 -7.62 24.36 12.71
C ALA A 584 -7.68 22.92 13.23
N ALA A 585 -8.87 22.45 13.58
CA ALA A 585 -9.11 21.06 13.94
C ALA A 585 -10.57 20.68 13.69
N PRO A 586 -10.89 19.38 13.56
CA PRO A 586 -12.28 18.93 13.58
C PRO A 586 -12.95 19.28 14.90
N SER A 587 -14.26 19.54 14.85
CA SER A 587 -15.12 19.53 16.03
C SER A 587 -15.63 18.11 16.32
N GLY A 588 -16.39 17.95 17.39
CA GLY A 588 -17.01 16.69 17.82
C GLY A 588 -16.63 16.26 19.24
N SER A 589 -15.90 17.09 19.99
CA SER A 589 -15.63 16.83 21.42
C SER A 589 -16.83 17.26 22.26
N GLN A 590 -17.09 16.53 23.36
CA GLN A 590 -18.03 17.02 24.38
C GLN A 590 -17.55 18.33 25.05
N ASN A 591 -16.26 18.66 24.91
CA ASN A 591 -15.64 19.85 25.50
C ASN A 591 -15.31 20.96 24.47
N ASP A 592 -15.88 20.90 23.26
CA ASP A 592 -15.59 21.87 22.19
C ASP A 592 -15.80 23.32 22.66
N SER A 593 -16.89 23.61 23.37
CA SER A 593 -17.17 24.96 23.89
C SER A 593 -16.03 25.50 24.77
N ALA A 594 -15.48 24.68 25.67
CA ALA A 594 -14.38 25.08 26.53
C ALA A 594 -13.08 25.33 25.75
N VAL A 595 -12.83 24.53 24.71
CA VAL A 595 -11.69 24.70 23.80
C VAL A 595 -11.81 26.03 23.05
N PHE A 596 -12.98 26.33 22.48
CA PHE A 596 -13.23 27.56 21.74
C PHE A 596 -13.14 28.79 22.63
N GLU A 597 -13.78 28.78 23.79
CA GLU A 597 -13.68 29.88 24.76
C GLU A 597 -12.23 30.13 25.22
N THR A 598 -11.44 29.06 25.36
CA THR A 598 -10.02 29.20 25.73
C THR A 598 -9.21 29.80 24.59
N ALA A 599 -9.46 29.38 23.35
CA ALA A 599 -8.82 29.98 22.18
C ALA A 599 -9.14 31.49 22.10
N GLU A 600 -10.41 31.87 22.30
CA GLU A 600 -10.85 33.26 22.32
C GLU A 600 -10.14 34.08 23.41
N LYS A 601 -10.10 33.57 24.65
CA LYS A 601 -9.40 34.21 25.79
C LYS A 601 -7.92 34.44 25.54
N LEU A 602 -7.28 33.58 24.73
CA LEU A 602 -5.87 33.69 24.36
C LEU A 602 -5.64 34.49 23.05
N GLY A 603 -6.71 35.00 22.44
CA GLY A 603 -6.64 35.72 21.17
C GLY A 603 -6.19 34.84 20.00
N ILE A 604 -6.58 33.55 20.03
CA ILE A 604 -6.31 32.57 18.99
C ILE A 604 -7.58 32.39 18.16
N VAL A 605 -7.44 32.51 16.84
CA VAL A 605 -8.54 32.21 15.92
C VAL A 605 -8.67 30.70 15.81
N PHE A 606 -9.84 30.17 16.15
CA PHE A 606 -10.15 28.75 15.99
C PHE A 606 -11.04 28.55 14.77
N VAL A 607 -10.61 27.65 13.88
CA VAL A 607 -11.29 27.30 12.64
C VAL A 607 -11.70 25.84 12.73
N GLU A 608 -12.98 25.55 12.48
CA GLU A 608 -13.41 24.17 12.34
C GLU A 608 -12.97 23.64 10.98
N GLN A 609 -12.11 22.62 11.01
CA GLN A 609 -11.73 21.85 9.85
C GLN A 609 -12.57 20.57 9.85
N GLY A 610 -13.69 20.57 9.13
CA GLY A 610 -14.75 19.55 9.22
C GLY A 610 -14.40 18.13 8.73
N ILE A 611 -13.12 17.77 8.61
CA ILE A 611 -12.67 16.48 8.06
C ILE A 611 -11.63 15.86 9.01
N ARG A 612 -11.88 14.68 9.54
CA ARG A 612 -10.86 13.94 10.30
C ARG A 612 -9.82 13.35 9.35
N LEU A 613 -8.53 13.47 9.69
CA LEU A 613 -7.41 13.11 8.80
C LEU A 613 -6.55 11.96 9.35
N PHE A 614 -7.18 10.90 9.88
CA PHE A 614 -6.40 9.74 10.32
C PHE A 614 -5.68 9.04 9.17
N HIS A 615 -4.44 8.63 9.42
CA HIS A 615 -3.60 7.92 8.47
C HIS A 615 -2.77 6.83 9.19
N HIS A 616 -2.87 5.59 8.71
CA HIS A 616 -2.26 4.38 9.27
C HIS A 616 -1.84 3.42 8.17
#